data_AF-A0A1V5CJ48-F1
#
_entry.id   AF-A0A1V5CJ48-F1
#
_cell.length_a   1.000
_cell.length_b   1.000
_cell.length_c   1.000
_cell.angle_alpha   90.00
_cell.angle_beta   90.00
_cell.angle_gamma   90.00
#
_symmetry.space_group_name_H-M   'P 1'
#
loop_
_entity.id
_entity.type
_entity.pdbx_description
1 polymer ?
#
loop_
_entity_poly.entity_id
_entity_poly.type
_entity_poly.pdbx_seq_one_letter_code
_entity_poly.pdbx_strand_id
1 'polypeptide(L)'
;MDEKTVKEFFRQERLRRASPWKPVSTDHLTTREFLSLVGIESRGSKYRRTLYYLEIAASGDNSHLIPDYLRRCFKEGVVHVQVFHGRAEGPIALEYRIPIETLEDTYVRSAKRLVKFRTDKARDYITPAILRKLSSLSDETDKSIPDIISTLVNREVQIMVARKRNRVVE
;
A
#
# COMPACT_ATOMS: atom_id res chain seq x y z
N MET A 1 -3.06 -13.04 34.59
CA MET A 1 -3.84 -12.94 33.35
C MET A 1 -3.05 -13.64 32.27
N ASP A 2 -3.62 -14.64 31.58
CA ASP A 2 -2.90 -15.37 30.54
C ASP A 2 -2.80 -14.56 29.23
N GLU A 3 -1.84 -14.90 28.37
CA GLU A 3 -1.59 -14.19 27.12
C GLU A 3 -2.83 -14.15 26.21
N LYS A 4 -3.65 -15.20 26.27
CA LYS A 4 -4.88 -15.33 25.49
C LYS A 4 -5.94 -14.31 25.92
N THR A 5 -6.15 -14.16 27.22
CA THR A 5 -7.10 -13.19 27.79
C THR A 5 -6.68 -11.76 27.46
N VAL A 6 -5.38 -11.46 27.57
CA VAL A 6 -4.83 -10.13 27.22
C VAL A 6 -5.09 -9.82 25.74
N LYS A 7 -4.78 -10.77 24.84
CA LYS A 7 -5.01 -10.60 23.39
C LYS A 7 -6.49 -10.41 23.06
N GLU A 8 -7.37 -11.16 23.70
CA GLU A 8 -8.81 -11.03 23.47
C GLU A 8 -9.35 -9.70 23.99
N PHE A 9 -8.89 -9.23 25.16
CA PHE A 9 -9.24 -7.90 25.67
C PHE A 9 -8.86 -6.79 24.69
N PHE A 10 -7.62 -6.78 24.19
CA PHE A 10 -7.17 -5.79 23.20
C PHE A 10 -7.91 -5.92 21.87
N ARG A 11 -8.33 -7.13 21.48
CA ARG A 11 -9.16 -7.32 20.30
C ARG A 11 -10.54 -6.67 20.47
N GLN A 12 -11.19 -6.90 21.61
CA GLN A 12 -12.51 -6.32 21.91
C GLN A 12 -12.46 -4.80 22.00
N GLU A 13 -11.44 -4.23 22.65
CA GLU A 13 -11.27 -2.77 22.70
C GLU A 13 -11.08 -2.16 21.31
N ARG A 14 -10.33 -2.82 20.42
CA ARG A 14 -10.17 -2.36 19.03
C ARG A 14 -11.48 -2.43 18.24
N LEU A 15 -12.28 -3.49 18.44
CA LEU A 15 -13.59 -3.61 17.81
C LEU A 15 -14.55 -2.52 18.30
N ARG A 16 -14.56 -2.25 19.61
CA ARG A 16 -15.37 -1.18 20.21
C ARG A 16 -15.03 0.21 19.67
N ARG A 17 -13.75 0.47 19.39
CA ARG A 17 -13.28 1.75 18.82
C ARG A 17 -13.44 1.83 17.30
N ALA A 18 -13.71 0.72 16.62
CA ALA A 18 -13.79 0.70 15.17
C ALA A 18 -15.08 1.36 14.67
N SER A 19 -14.95 2.16 13.61
CA SER A 19 -16.10 2.70 12.92
C SER A 19 -16.90 1.59 12.22
N PRO A 20 -18.22 1.75 12.04
CA PRO A 20 -19.02 0.80 11.25
C PRO A 20 -18.41 0.57 9.87
N TRP A 21 -18.58 -0.64 9.32
CA TRP A 21 -18.08 -0.93 7.98
C TRP A 21 -18.66 0.07 6.98
N LYS A 22 -17.80 0.61 6.14
CA LYS A 22 -18.16 1.47 5.00
C LYS A 22 -17.36 1.04 3.78
N PRO A 23 -17.88 1.16 2.55
CA PRO A 23 -17.05 1.04 1.36
C PRO A 23 -15.81 1.96 1.44
N VAL A 24 -14.68 1.52 0.88
CA VAL A 24 -13.45 2.33 0.91
C VAL A 24 -13.64 3.56 0.01
N SER A 25 -13.61 4.76 0.60
CA SER A 25 -13.77 6.04 -0.13
C SER A 25 -12.48 6.45 -0.85
N THR A 26 -12.60 7.40 -1.78
CA THR A 26 -11.47 7.99 -2.51
C THR A 26 -10.49 8.74 -1.63
N ASP A 27 -10.89 9.11 -0.42
CA ASP A 27 -10.08 9.90 0.53
C ASP A 27 -9.18 9.00 1.39
N HIS A 28 -9.34 7.68 1.26
CA HIS A 28 -8.63 6.70 2.06
C HIS A 28 -7.83 5.71 1.21
N LEU A 29 -6.63 5.41 1.70
CA LEU A 29 -5.88 4.22 1.31
C LEU A 29 -6.20 3.07 2.27
N THR A 30 -6.35 1.87 1.72
CA THR A 30 -6.24 0.63 2.49
C THR A 30 -4.82 0.45 3.00
N THR A 31 -4.65 -0.36 4.05
CA THR A 31 -3.32 -0.73 4.55
C THR A 31 -2.40 -1.27 3.45
N ARG A 32 -2.94 -2.10 2.55
CA ARG A 32 -2.16 -2.67 1.45
C ARG A 32 -1.70 -1.60 0.46
N GLU A 33 -2.57 -0.67 0.10
CA GLU A 33 -2.21 0.44 -0.79
C GLU A 33 -1.17 1.36 -0.15
N PHE A 34 -1.30 1.65 1.14
CA PHE A 34 -0.33 2.46 1.88
C PHE A 34 1.04 1.77 2.00
N LEU A 35 1.09 0.49 2.36
CA LEU A 35 2.35 -0.27 2.37
C LEU A 35 2.94 -0.38 0.96
N SER A 36 2.04 -0.56 -0.02
CA SER A 36 2.33 -0.41 -1.44
C SER A 36 2.51 1.06 -1.90
N LEU A 37 2.63 2.03 -1.01
CA LEU A 37 3.08 3.38 -1.34
C LEU A 37 4.50 3.56 -0.80
N VAL A 38 4.73 3.18 0.45
CA VAL A 38 6.00 3.37 1.19
C VAL A 38 7.08 2.30 0.92
N GLY A 39 6.94 1.53 -0.15
CA GLY A 39 7.94 0.52 -0.54
C GLY A 39 8.00 -0.73 0.35
N ILE A 40 6.92 -1.06 1.08
CA ILE A 40 6.88 -2.24 1.94
C ILE A 40 6.12 -3.36 1.22
N GLU A 41 6.79 -4.50 1.02
CA GLU A 41 6.16 -5.69 0.42
C GLU A 41 5.02 -6.22 1.30
N SER A 42 4.02 -6.84 0.69
CA SER A 42 2.84 -7.36 1.39
C SER A 42 3.08 -8.63 2.22
N ARG A 43 4.35 -8.98 2.48
CA ARG A 43 4.77 -10.19 3.22
C ARG A 43 6.10 -9.97 3.93
N GLY A 44 6.41 -10.86 4.86
CA GLY A 44 7.69 -10.87 5.60
C GLY A 44 7.68 -10.04 6.88
N SER A 45 8.85 -9.97 7.53
CA SER A 45 9.01 -9.36 8.85
C SER A 45 8.69 -7.86 8.86
N LYS A 46 9.19 -7.11 7.86
CA LYS A 46 8.95 -5.66 7.74
C LYS A 46 7.46 -5.33 7.58
N TYR A 47 6.73 -6.14 6.83
CA TYR A 47 5.27 -6.04 6.69
C TYR A 47 4.56 -6.20 8.03
N ARG A 48 4.79 -7.32 8.72
CA ARG A 48 4.16 -7.62 10.02
C ARG A 48 4.48 -6.55 11.07
N ARG A 49 5.73 -6.11 11.11
CA ARG A 49 6.17 -5.05 12.03
C ARG A 49 5.51 -3.71 11.73
N THR A 50 5.32 -3.36 10.47
CA THR A 50 4.63 -2.11 10.10
C THR A 50 3.14 -2.18 10.42
N LEU A 51 2.48 -3.33 10.22
CA LEU A 51 1.10 -3.52 10.68
C LEU A 51 0.95 -3.30 12.18
N TYR A 52 1.88 -3.85 12.97
CA TYR A 52 1.91 -3.65 14.42
C TYR A 52 2.04 -2.16 14.79
N TYR A 53 2.88 -1.40 14.08
CA TYR A 53 2.98 0.04 14.32
C TYR A 53 1.73 0.82 13.90
N LEU A 54 1.06 0.43 12.81
CA LEU A 54 -0.23 1.05 12.44
C LEU A 54 -1.32 0.75 13.47
N GLU A 55 -1.29 -0.42 14.09
CA GLU A 55 -2.15 -0.77 15.22
C GLU A 55 -1.87 0.10 16.46
N ILE A 56 -0.59 0.30 16.80
CA ILE A 56 -0.19 1.23 17.87
C ILE A 56 -0.68 2.64 17.55
N ALA A 57 -0.48 3.12 16.32
CA ALA A 57 -0.92 4.46 15.91
C ALA A 57 -2.45 4.63 16.02
N ALA A 58 -3.22 3.60 15.64
CA ALA A 58 -4.67 3.60 15.75
C ALA A 58 -5.18 3.65 17.21
N SER A 59 -4.35 3.29 18.19
CA SER A 59 -4.72 3.37 19.62
C SER A 59 -4.56 4.78 20.21
N GLY A 60 -3.87 5.70 19.52
CA GLY A 60 -3.72 7.11 19.90
C GLY A 60 -2.71 7.39 21.02
N ASP A 61 -2.51 6.46 21.95
CA ASP A 61 -1.78 6.71 23.20
C ASP A 61 -0.25 6.52 23.12
N ASN A 62 0.28 6.07 21.98
CA ASN A 62 1.65 5.56 21.88
C ASN A 62 2.41 6.04 20.62
N SER A 63 2.16 7.28 20.19
CA SER A 63 2.81 7.88 19.02
C SER A 63 4.35 7.87 19.11
N HIS A 64 4.91 7.96 20.32
CA HIS A 64 6.35 7.91 20.58
C HIS A 64 7.00 6.55 20.25
N LEU A 65 6.24 5.45 20.20
CA LEU A 65 6.73 4.11 19.84
C LEU A 65 6.79 3.88 18.33
N ILE A 66 6.23 4.81 17.54
CA ILE A 66 6.18 4.71 16.09
C ILE A 66 7.56 5.05 15.50
N PRO A 67 8.15 4.22 14.62
CA PRO A 67 9.47 4.46 14.08
C PRO A 67 9.49 5.62 13.08
N ASP A 68 10.63 6.32 13.00
CA ASP A 68 10.80 7.51 12.15
C ASP A 68 10.49 7.26 10.67
N TYR A 69 10.84 6.08 10.15
CA TYR A 69 10.56 5.76 8.74
C TYR A 69 9.07 5.81 8.43
N LEU A 70 8.21 5.51 9.41
CA LEU A 70 6.76 5.56 9.24
C LEU A 70 6.23 6.96 9.48
N ARG A 71 6.76 7.70 10.47
CA ARG A 71 6.38 9.09 10.74
C ARG A 71 6.65 10.00 9.55
N ARG A 72 7.78 9.83 8.86
CA ARG A 72 8.14 10.57 7.65
C ARG A 72 7.17 10.38 6.48
N CYS A 73 6.22 9.46 6.56
CA CYS A 73 5.18 9.29 5.56
C CYS A 73 3.98 10.22 5.77
N PHE A 74 3.90 10.90 6.91
CA PHE A 74 2.77 11.71 7.32
C PHE A 74 3.20 13.13 7.69
N LYS A 75 2.29 14.08 7.42
CA LYS A 75 2.44 15.49 7.78
C LYS A 75 2.73 15.63 9.26
N GLU A 76 3.68 16.51 9.56
CA GLU A 76 4.07 16.85 10.93
C GLU A 76 4.61 15.64 11.72
N GLY A 77 4.91 14.52 11.04
CA GLY A 77 5.36 13.28 11.66
C GLY A 77 4.26 12.50 12.42
N VAL A 78 3.00 12.90 12.30
CA VAL A 78 1.87 12.30 13.04
C VAL A 78 1.23 11.19 12.22
N VAL A 79 1.28 9.95 12.71
CA VAL A 79 0.70 8.81 12.00
C VAL A 79 -0.80 8.72 12.25
N HIS A 80 -1.59 9.04 11.22
CA HIS A 80 -3.04 8.98 11.26
C HIS A 80 -3.57 7.68 10.67
N VAL A 81 -4.27 6.90 11.50
CA VAL A 81 -4.89 5.64 11.09
C VAL A 81 -6.31 5.57 11.64
N GLN A 82 -7.27 5.32 10.76
CA GLN A 82 -8.64 5.05 11.13
C GLN A 82 -8.90 3.54 11.12
N VAL A 83 -9.74 3.08 12.05
CA VAL A 83 -10.10 1.67 12.18
C VAL A 83 -11.57 1.49 11.80
N PHE A 84 -11.83 0.56 10.91
CA PHE A 84 -13.18 0.18 10.48
C PHE A 84 -13.44 -1.29 10.77
N HIS A 85 -14.70 -1.65 10.99
CA HIS A 85 -15.11 -3.06 10.97
C HIS A 85 -14.85 -3.67 9.59
N GLY A 86 -14.44 -4.94 9.55
CA GLY A 86 -14.29 -5.70 8.31
C GLY A 86 -15.63 -6.11 7.68
N ARG A 87 -15.62 -6.46 6.40
CA ARG A 87 -16.83 -6.83 5.63
C ARG A 87 -17.41 -8.22 5.98
N ALA A 88 -16.60 -9.11 6.54
CA ALA A 88 -16.98 -10.49 6.83
C ALA A 88 -16.77 -10.81 8.32
N GLU A 89 -17.68 -11.57 8.92
CA GLU A 89 -17.44 -12.21 10.22
C GLU A 89 -16.34 -13.28 10.05
N GLY A 90 -15.26 -13.18 10.83
CA GLY A 90 -14.09 -14.04 10.70
C GLY A 90 -12.76 -13.32 10.94
N PRO A 91 -11.60 -13.90 10.57
CA PRO A 91 -10.25 -13.46 10.98
C PRO A 91 -9.82 -12.07 10.47
N ILE A 92 -10.65 -11.36 9.69
CA ILE A 92 -10.44 -9.96 9.32
C ILE A 92 -11.56 -9.13 9.95
N ALA A 93 -11.50 -9.00 11.28
CA ALA A 93 -12.50 -8.27 12.04
C ALA A 93 -12.35 -6.74 11.90
N LEU A 94 -11.17 -6.27 11.47
CA LEU A 94 -10.81 -4.85 11.41
C LEU A 94 -10.04 -4.51 10.12
N GLU A 95 -10.29 -3.33 9.60
CA GLU A 95 -9.60 -2.72 8.47
C GLU A 95 -8.96 -1.39 8.89
N TYR A 96 -7.65 -1.23 8.68
CA TYR A 96 -6.97 0.03 8.91
C TYR A 96 -6.94 0.87 7.63
N ARG A 97 -7.39 2.11 7.72
CA ARG A 97 -7.48 3.06 6.61
C ARG A 97 -6.67 4.30 6.91
N ILE A 98 -5.91 4.75 5.92
CA ILE A 98 -5.02 5.90 6.03
C ILE A 98 -5.67 7.05 5.25
N PRO A 99 -6.03 8.17 5.90
CA PRO A 99 -6.55 9.35 5.21
C PRO A 99 -5.46 9.99 4.34
N ILE A 100 -5.74 10.20 3.06
CA ILE A 100 -4.74 10.70 2.10
C ILE A 100 -4.26 12.11 2.45
N GLU A 101 -5.14 12.94 3.01
CA GLU A 101 -4.83 14.31 3.41
C GLU A 101 -3.73 14.43 4.47
N THR A 102 -3.54 13.36 5.24
CA THR A 102 -2.54 13.27 6.32
C THR A 102 -1.17 12.84 5.84
N LEU A 103 -1.05 12.35 4.59
CA LEU A 103 0.22 11.93 4.03
C LEU A 103 1.08 13.14 3.68
N GLU A 104 2.41 12.97 3.79
CA GLU A 104 3.37 13.94 3.25
C GLU A 104 3.11 14.17 1.75
N ASP A 105 3.32 15.41 1.29
CA ASP A 105 2.90 15.87 -0.04
C ASP A 105 3.51 15.05 -1.18
N THR A 106 4.73 14.54 -0.96
CA THR A 106 5.43 13.65 -1.90
C THR A 106 4.67 12.35 -2.17
N TYR A 107 3.88 11.86 -1.21
CA TYR A 107 3.07 10.65 -1.34
C TYR A 107 1.67 10.91 -1.88
N VAL A 108 1.13 12.12 -1.71
CA VAL A 108 -0.26 12.46 -2.09
C VAL A 108 -0.54 12.23 -3.57
N ARG A 109 0.39 12.62 -4.47
CA ARG A 109 0.21 12.42 -5.92
C ARG A 109 0.09 10.93 -6.27
N SER A 110 0.97 10.10 -5.71
CA SER A 110 0.98 8.64 -5.94
C SER A 110 -0.22 7.94 -5.28
N ALA A 111 -0.66 8.41 -4.12
CA ALA A 111 -1.88 7.95 -3.46
C ALA A 111 -3.13 8.21 -4.32
N LYS A 112 -3.28 9.43 -4.87
CA LYS A 112 -4.38 9.78 -5.78
C LYS A 112 -4.38 8.92 -7.05
N ARG A 113 -3.19 8.63 -7.62
CA ARG A 113 -3.07 7.68 -8.73
C ARG A 113 -3.61 6.31 -8.31
N LEU A 114 -3.12 5.72 -7.22
CA LEU A 114 -3.59 4.40 -6.73
C LEU A 114 -5.11 4.34 -6.53
N VAL A 115 -5.71 5.38 -5.95
CA VAL A 115 -7.17 5.47 -5.79
C VAL A 115 -7.88 5.49 -7.14
N LYS A 116 -7.40 6.28 -8.10
CA LYS A 116 -7.96 6.32 -9.45
C LYS A 116 -7.93 4.93 -10.11
N PHE A 117 -6.83 4.20 -9.95
CA PHE A 117 -6.72 2.81 -10.42
C PHE A 117 -7.69 1.85 -9.72
N ARG A 118 -8.00 2.07 -8.44
CA ARG A 118 -9.00 1.26 -7.72
C ARG A 118 -10.41 1.49 -8.27
N THR A 119 -10.73 2.72 -8.68
CA THR A 119 -12.06 3.11 -9.21
C THR A 119 -12.24 2.83 -10.69
N ASP A 120 -11.15 2.85 -11.48
CA ASP A 120 -11.22 2.52 -12.91
C ASP A 120 -11.52 1.02 -13.11
N LYS A 121 -12.66 0.74 -13.76
CA LYS A 121 -13.13 -0.61 -14.09
C LYS A 121 -12.26 -1.36 -15.10
N ALA A 122 -11.20 -0.73 -15.64
CA ALA A 122 -10.20 -1.35 -16.50
C ALA A 122 -9.24 -2.24 -15.69
N ARG A 123 -9.81 -3.19 -14.95
CA ARG A 123 -9.07 -4.35 -14.46
C ARG A 123 -8.81 -5.21 -15.68
N ASP A 124 -7.54 -5.44 -16.03
CA ASP A 124 -7.07 -6.76 -16.45
C ASP A 124 -5.57 -6.86 -16.78
N TYR A 125 -4.79 -5.77 -16.85
CA TYR A 125 -3.40 -5.90 -17.34
C TYR A 125 -2.27 -5.36 -16.44
N ILE A 126 -2.56 -4.56 -15.42
CA ILE A 126 -1.50 -3.93 -14.60
C ILE A 126 -1.81 -4.07 -13.11
N THR A 127 -0.92 -4.78 -12.39
CA THR A 127 -1.01 -4.86 -10.93
C THR A 127 -0.57 -3.54 -10.27
N PRO A 128 -1.04 -3.21 -9.05
CA PRO A 128 -0.61 -2.01 -8.32
C PRO A 128 0.91 -1.90 -8.15
N ALA A 129 1.60 -3.04 -8.03
CA ALA A 129 3.06 -3.09 -7.91
C ALA A 129 3.76 -2.69 -9.22
N ILE A 130 3.24 -3.15 -10.37
CA ILE A 130 3.76 -2.76 -11.69
C ILE A 130 3.53 -1.28 -11.92
N LEU A 131 2.33 -0.78 -11.60
CA LEU A 131 2.02 0.63 -11.71
C LEU A 131 2.97 1.52 -10.89
N ARG A 132 3.30 1.12 -9.66
CA ARG A 132 4.26 1.86 -8.83
C ARG A 132 5.62 1.93 -9.50
N LYS A 133 6.14 0.79 -10.01
CA LYS A 133 7.41 0.77 -10.73
C LYS A 133 7.38 1.69 -11.96
N LEU A 134 6.29 1.65 -12.72
CA LEU A 134 6.10 2.52 -13.87
C LEU A 134 6.02 4.00 -13.47
N SER A 135 5.37 4.31 -12.35
CA SER A 135 5.29 5.68 -11.82
C SER A 135 6.65 6.18 -11.34
N SER A 136 7.41 5.36 -10.61
CA SER A 136 8.79 5.69 -10.18
C SER A 136 9.68 5.95 -11.39
N LEU A 137 9.65 5.06 -12.38
CA LEU A 137 10.41 5.23 -13.62
C LEU A 137 9.98 6.47 -14.39
N SER A 138 8.69 6.80 -14.40
CA SER A 138 8.18 8.02 -15.04
C SER A 138 8.72 9.27 -14.37
N ASP A 139 8.68 9.32 -13.04
CA ASP A 139 9.20 10.44 -12.26
C ASP A 139 10.74 10.56 -12.38
N GLU A 140 11.47 9.43 -12.47
CA GLU A 140 12.94 9.40 -12.62
C GLU A 140 13.44 9.74 -14.03
N THR A 141 12.68 9.38 -15.07
CA THR A 141 13.13 9.51 -16.48
C THR A 141 12.44 10.64 -17.24
N ASP A 142 11.49 11.33 -16.61
CA ASP A 142 10.61 12.34 -17.22
C ASP A 142 9.87 11.83 -18.48
N LYS A 143 9.67 10.51 -18.57
CA LYS A 143 8.96 9.86 -19.67
C LYS A 143 7.56 9.48 -19.24
N SER A 144 6.63 9.51 -20.19
CA SER A 144 5.28 9.02 -19.94
C SER A 144 5.30 7.50 -19.70
N ILE A 145 4.36 7.00 -18.89
CA ILE A 145 4.21 5.55 -18.66
C ILE A 145 4.04 4.77 -19.99
N PRO A 146 3.23 5.23 -20.97
CA PRO A 146 3.17 4.61 -22.30
C PRO A 146 4.52 4.50 -23.01
N ASP A 147 5.36 5.53 -22.93
CA ASP A 147 6.69 5.53 -23.56
C ASP A 147 7.63 4.54 -22.88
N ILE A 148 7.56 4.45 -21.55
CA ILE A 148 8.34 3.50 -20.75
C ILE A 148 7.95 2.06 -21.12
N ILE A 149 6.64 1.76 -21.18
CA ILE A 149 6.15 0.44 -21.58
C ILE A 149 6.61 0.11 -23.01
N SER A 150 6.45 1.04 -23.95
CA SER A 150 6.85 0.84 -25.35
C SER A 150 8.35 0.56 -25.47
N THR A 151 9.18 1.27 -24.69
CA THR A 151 10.63 1.05 -24.65
C THR A 151 10.99 -0.33 -24.12
N LEU A 152 10.34 -0.77 -23.04
CA LEU A 152 10.56 -2.09 -22.44
C LEU A 152 10.13 -3.23 -23.38
N VAL A 153 8.98 -3.09 -24.03
CA VAL A 153 8.46 -4.05 -25.01
C VAL A 153 9.41 -4.14 -26.22
N ASN A 154 9.82 -3.00 -26.78
CA ASN A 154 10.75 -2.97 -27.91
C ASN A 154 12.08 -3.63 -27.57
N ARG A 155 12.61 -3.43 -26.36
CA ARG A 155 13.83 -4.07 -25.89
C ARG A 155 13.68 -5.59 -25.81
N GLU A 156 12.58 -6.10 -25.24
CA GLU A 156 12.35 -7.55 -25.16
C GLU A 156 12.12 -8.19 -26.53
N VAL A 157 11.40 -7.52 -27.44
CA VAL A 157 11.25 -7.97 -28.83
C VAL A 157 12.60 -8.09 -29.52
N GLN A 158 13.49 -7.11 -29.36
CA GLN A 158 14.84 -7.17 -29.91
C GLN A 158 15.67 -8.32 -29.32
N ILE A 159 15.59 -8.55 -28.01
CA ILE A 159 16.27 -9.69 -27.34
C ILE A 159 15.74 -11.03 -27.86
N MET A 160 14.42 -11.17 -28.02
CA MET A 160 13.80 -12.37 -28.58
C MET A 160 14.22 -12.63 -30.02
N VAL A 161 14.25 -11.59 -30.86
CA VAL A 161 14.69 -11.69 -32.26
C VAL A 161 16.16 -12.10 -32.35
N ALA A 162 17.03 -11.52 -31.51
CA ALA A 162 18.45 -11.90 -31.45
C ALA A 162 18.65 -13.36 -31.01
N ARG A 163 17.92 -13.82 -29.99
CA ARG A 163 17.96 -15.22 -29.54
C ARG A 163 17.46 -16.21 -30.60
N LYS A 164 16.45 -15.82 -31.38
CA LYS A 164 15.92 -16.66 -32.47
C LYS A 164 16.90 -16.74 -33.64
N ARG A 165 17.63 -15.66 -33.94
CA ARG A 165 18.69 -15.66 -34.95
C ARG A 165 19.86 -16.56 -34.56
N ASN A 166 20.27 -16.58 -33.30
CA ASN A 166 21.38 -17.42 -32.83
C ASN A 166 21.03 -18.93 -32.76
N ARG A 167 19.75 -19.30 -32.70
CA ARG A 167 19.30 -20.71 -32.74
C ARG A 167 19.19 -21.31 -34.14
N VAL A 168 19.36 -20.53 -35.20
CA VAL A 168 19.26 -20.99 -36.60
C VAL A 168 20.66 -21.28 -37.17
N VAL A 169 21.72 -21.06 -36.38
CA VAL A 169 23.14 -21.20 -36.78
C VAL A 169 23.83 -22.38 -36.07
N GLU A 170 23.06 -23.23 -35.37
CA GLU A 170 23.50 -24.55 -34.88
C GLU A 170 22.81 -25.66 -35.68
#